data_AF-A0A6J1TRF5-F1
#
_entry.id   AF-A0A6J1TRF5-F1
#
_cell.length_a   1.000
_cell.length_b   1.000
_cell.length_c   1.000
_cell.angle_alpha   90.00
_cell.angle_beta   90.00
_cell.angle_gamma   90.00
#
_symmetry.space_group_name_H-M   'P 1'
#
loop_
_entity.id
_entity.type
_entity.pdbx_description
1 polymer ?
#
loop_
_entity_poly.entity_id
_entity_poly.type
_entity_poly.pdbx_seq_one_letter_code
_entity_poly.pdbx_strand_id
1 'polypeptide(L)'
;MALRTVLIMLTIQSWSRSEPVAGPYDVFIDQWTECPKGLVDPFFPVKTRLVRNRHNHNDMFLFANYTINERLDDSSSMRLEFGSWSSGGGWKENAFIMKFQRLCSTLNNLAPRTLQALERSLSNSKKVSPATCPWNPETYQITNFSTLEVKSTIPALFYGKWRINLIIFNPKTQVALACFRVYARTTPKMPFVKTSN
;
A
#
# COMPACT_ATOMS: atom_id res chain seq x y z
N MET A 1 32.47 24.35 42.38
CA MET A 1 32.50 23.73 41.03
C MET A 1 31.39 22.71 40.76
N ALA A 2 30.80 22.05 41.77
CA ALA A 2 29.74 21.05 41.57
C ALA A 2 28.37 21.62 41.11
N LEU A 3 28.09 22.91 41.34
CA LEU A 3 26.77 23.50 41.03
C LEU A 3 26.58 23.78 39.52
N ARG A 4 27.66 23.97 38.76
CA ARG A 4 27.59 24.23 37.30
C ARG A 4 27.37 22.96 36.48
N THR A 5 27.81 21.80 36.96
CA THR A 5 27.59 20.51 36.30
C THR A 5 26.17 19.99 36.47
N VAL A 6 25.50 20.30 37.58
CA VAL A 6 24.09 19.90 37.82
C VAL A 6 23.12 20.67 36.91
N LEU A 7 23.40 21.94 36.58
CA LEU A 7 22.53 22.74 35.74
C LEU A 7 22.51 22.25 34.27
N ILE A 8 23.62 21.73 33.77
CA ILE A 8 23.72 21.20 32.39
C ILE A 8 22.94 19.88 32.26
N MET A 9 22.96 19.02 33.28
CA MET A 9 22.17 17.79 33.31
C MET A 9 20.65 18.05 33.36
N LEU A 10 20.21 19.13 34.03
CA LEU A 10 18.79 19.51 34.09
C LEU A 10 18.25 20.10 32.78
N THR A 11 19.10 20.67 31.92
CA THR A 11 18.67 21.18 30.59
C THR A 11 18.56 20.10 29.51
N ILE A 12 19.09 18.90 29.74
CA ILE A 12 19.02 17.79 28.76
C ILE A 12 17.72 16.97 28.93
N GLN A 13 17.08 17.02 30.10
CA GLN A 13 15.83 16.29 30.36
C GLN A 13 14.58 16.91 29.74
N SER A 14 14.64 18.13 29.18
CA SER A 14 13.50 18.76 28.50
C SER A 14 13.42 18.47 26.99
N TRP A 15 14.34 17.67 26.44
CA TRP A 15 14.42 17.35 25.01
C TRP A 15 13.92 15.94 24.63
N SER A 16 13.08 15.30 25.44
CA SER A 16 12.49 13.99 25.12
C SER A 16 11.02 14.06 24.66
N ARG A 17 10.73 15.00 23.75
CA ARG A 17 9.58 14.91 22.83
C ARG A 17 10.06 15.17 21.42
N SER A 18 11.03 14.37 20.94
CA SER A 18 11.19 14.23 19.50
C SER A 18 9.91 13.61 18.97
N GLU A 19 9.18 14.34 18.13
CA GLU A 19 8.13 13.74 17.33
C GLU A 19 8.74 12.55 16.58
N PRO A 20 8.07 11.39 16.56
CA PRO A 20 8.58 10.24 15.83
C PRO A 20 8.79 10.63 14.35
N VAL A 21 10.03 10.45 13.87
CA VAL A 21 10.41 10.72 12.48
C VAL A 21 9.56 9.90 11.49
N ALA A 22 8.96 8.80 11.96
CA ALA A 22 7.98 8.00 11.25
C ALA A 22 6.92 7.42 12.21
N GLY A 23 5.65 7.46 11.78
CA GLY A 23 4.49 6.90 12.51
C GLY A 23 4.07 7.68 13.77
N PRO A 24 2.81 7.57 14.25
CA PRO A 24 1.67 6.90 13.62
C PRO A 24 1.14 7.69 12.41
N TYR A 25 0.73 6.97 11.37
CA TYR A 25 0.26 7.57 10.11
C TYR A 25 -1.08 7.02 9.64
N ASP A 26 -1.84 7.83 8.91
CA ASP A 26 -2.96 7.39 8.07
C ASP A 26 -2.50 7.28 6.61
N VAL A 27 -2.98 6.25 5.91
CA VAL A 27 -2.70 6.02 4.48
C VAL A 27 -3.96 6.36 3.70
N PHE A 28 -3.79 7.18 2.67
CA PHE A 28 -4.84 7.44 1.68
C PHE A 28 -4.35 7.00 0.31
N ILE A 29 -5.16 6.22 -0.39
CA ILE A 29 -4.89 5.86 -1.78
C ILE A 29 -5.52 6.94 -2.66
N ASP A 30 -4.67 7.63 -3.42
CA ASP A 30 -5.09 8.70 -4.32
C ASP A 30 -5.43 8.13 -5.71
N GLN A 31 -4.68 7.11 -6.17
CA GLN A 31 -4.87 6.54 -7.50
C GLN A 31 -4.39 5.09 -7.60
N TRP A 32 -5.07 4.29 -8.45
CA TRP A 32 -4.65 2.97 -8.90
C TRP A 32 -4.63 2.92 -10.42
N THR A 33 -3.51 2.49 -11.00
CA THR A 33 -3.30 2.42 -12.45
C THR A 33 -2.53 1.17 -12.85
N GLU A 34 -2.45 0.93 -14.14
CA GLU A 34 -1.44 0.03 -14.72
C GLU A 34 -0.02 0.55 -14.49
N CYS A 35 0.94 -0.36 -14.55
CA CYS A 35 2.36 -0.04 -14.60
C CYS A 35 2.73 0.60 -15.94
N PRO A 36 3.76 1.47 -16.00
CA PRO A 36 4.20 2.04 -17.25
C PRO A 36 4.80 0.96 -18.17
N LYS A 37 4.64 1.15 -19.48
CA LYS A 37 5.25 0.28 -20.50
C LYS A 37 6.77 0.22 -20.30
N GLY A 38 7.33 -0.98 -20.41
CA GLY A 38 8.76 -1.23 -20.22
C GLY A 38 9.22 -1.42 -18.77
N LEU A 39 8.35 -1.24 -17.77
CA LEU A 39 8.69 -1.61 -16.38
C LEU A 39 8.76 -3.12 -16.19
N VAL A 40 7.84 -3.84 -16.83
CA VAL A 40 7.74 -5.31 -16.82
C VAL A 40 7.40 -5.82 -18.21
N ASP A 41 7.75 -7.08 -18.46
CA ASP A 41 7.39 -7.84 -19.65
C ASP A 41 6.79 -9.19 -19.21
N PRO A 42 5.56 -9.55 -19.62
CA PRO A 42 4.64 -8.81 -20.51
C PRO A 42 4.02 -7.56 -19.88
N PHE A 43 3.43 -6.70 -20.71
CA PHE A 43 2.66 -5.54 -20.27
C PHE A 43 1.25 -5.96 -19.79
N PHE A 44 0.83 -5.42 -18.65
CA PHE A 44 -0.47 -5.72 -18.04
C PHE A 44 -1.40 -4.51 -18.11
N PRO A 45 -2.31 -4.44 -19.09
CA PRO A 45 -3.27 -3.36 -19.16
C PRO A 45 -4.29 -3.47 -18.01
N VAL A 46 -4.54 -2.36 -17.32
CA VAL A 46 -5.53 -2.31 -16.24
C VAL A 46 -6.44 -1.12 -16.45
N LYS A 47 -7.73 -1.39 -16.66
CA LYS A 47 -8.75 -0.34 -16.75
C LYS A 47 -9.31 -0.07 -15.37
N THR A 48 -8.97 1.08 -14.80
CA THR A 48 -9.47 1.52 -13.49
C THR A 48 -10.38 2.74 -13.63
N ARG A 49 -11.38 2.81 -12.76
CA ARG A 49 -12.21 3.99 -12.52
C ARG A 49 -12.29 4.19 -11.01
N LEU A 50 -11.97 5.40 -10.59
CA LEU A 50 -12.11 5.83 -9.20
C LEU A 50 -13.24 6.83 -9.09
N VAL A 51 -14.11 6.63 -8.10
CA VAL A 51 -15.22 7.52 -7.79
C VAL A 51 -15.06 7.99 -6.35
N ARG A 52 -14.90 9.30 -6.15
CA ARG A 52 -14.79 9.85 -4.79
C ARG A 52 -16.14 9.75 -4.07
N ASN A 53 -16.11 9.32 -2.81
CA ASN A 53 -17.30 9.33 -1.97
C ASN A 53 -17.74 10.79 -1.72
N ARG A 54 -19.04 11.05 -1.86
CA ARG A 54 -19.64 12.39 -1.75
C ARG A 54 -19.58 12.94 -0.32
N HIS A 55 -19.64 12.07 0.68
CA HIS A 55 -19.72 12.46 2.10
C HIS A 55 -18.37 12.35 2.81
N ASN A 56 -17.50 11.45 2.35
CA ASN A 56 -16.16 11.29 2.90
C ASN A 56 -15.11 11.43 1.79
N HIS A 57 -14.50 12.61 1.66
CA HIS A 57 -13.51 12.87 0.60
C HIS A 57 -12.22 12.04 0.72
N ASN A 58 -11.99 11.39 1.86
CA ASN A 58 -10.88 10.47 2.06
C ASN A 58 -11.20 9.04 1.62
N ASP A 59 -12.47 8.76 1.28
CA ASP A 59 -12.94 7.48 0.76
C ASP A 59 -13.17 7.58 -0.74
N MET A 60 -12.65 6.60 -1.46
CA MET A 60 -12.82 6.47 -2.90
C MET A 60 -13.21 5.03 -3.23
N PHE A 61 -14.18 4.89 -4.13
CA PHE A 61 -14.62 3.59 -4.63
C PHE A 61 -13.91 3.29 -5.95
N LEU A 62 -13.20 2.17 -5.96
CA LEU A 62 -12.52 1.64 -7.12
C LEU A 62 -13.42 0.65 -7.85
N PHE A 63 -13.41 0.79 -9.17
CA PHE A 63 -13.89 -0.17 -10.14
C PHE A 63 -12.72 -0.51 -11.06
N ALA A 64 -12.44 -1.79 -11.25
CA ALA A 64 -11.32 -2.20 -12.10
C ALA A 64 -11.61 -3.50 -12.83
N ASN A 65 -11.13 -3.58 -14.07
CA ASN A 65 -11.10 -4.81 -14.86
C ASN A 65 -9.63 -5.15 -15.14
N TYR A 66 -9.23 -6.35 -14.72
CA TYR A 66 -7.89 -6.86 -14.94
C TYR A 66 -7.94 -8.35 -15.27
N THR A 67 -6.94 -8.82 -16.02
CA THR A 67 -6.83 -10.22 -16.44
C THR A 67 -5.57 -10.81 -15.84
N ILE A 68 -5.71 -11.97 -15.22
CA ILE A 68 -4.61 -12.80 -14.75
C ILE A 68 -4.40 -13.90 -15.80
N ASN A 69 -3.18 -14.04 -16.32
CA ASN A 69 -2.84 -15.03 -17.35
C ASN A 69 -2.32 -16.35 -16.76
N GLU A 70 -1.76 -16.30 -15.55
CA GLU A 70 -1.18 -17.46 -14.86
C GLU A 70 -1.68 -17.52 -13.42
N ARG A 71 -1.76 -18.73 -12.85
CA ARG A 71 -2.25 -18.90 -11.48
C ARG A 71 -1.36 -18.16 -10.49
N LEU A 72 -1.96 -17.33 -9.65
CA LEU A 72 -1.27 -16.61 -8.57
C LEU A 72 -1.49 -17.36 -7.26
N ASP A 73 -0.43 -17.97 -6.74
CA ASP A 73 -0.44 -18.75 -5.51
C ASP A 73 0.86 -18.58 -4.69
N ASP A 74 1.07 -19.43 -3.69
CA ASP A 74 2.28 -19.39 -2.85
C ASP A 74 3.59 -19.76 -3.58
N SER A 75 3.53 -20.22 -4.84
CA SER A 75 4.72 -20.34 -5.69
C SER A 75 5.16 -19.00 -6.29
N SER A 76 4.29 -18.00 -6.30
CA SER A 76 4.57 -16.64 -6.77
C SER A 76 5.22 -15.78 -5.70
N SER A 77 6.01 -14.79 -6.13
CA SER A 77 6.63 -13.79 -5.26
C SER A 77 6.12 -12.40 -5.60
N MET A 78 6.17 -11.49 -4.61
CA MET A 78 5.73 -10.10 -4.75
C MET A 78 6.88 -9.16 -4.43
N ARG A 79 7.00 -8.10 -5.21
CA ARG A 79 7.93 -7.00 -4.96
C ARG A 79 7.17 -5.67 -4.97
N LEU A 80 7.40 -4.87 -3.94
CA LEU A 80 6.89 -3.52 -3.82
C LEU A 80 8.05 -2.54 -3.99
N GLU A 81 8.01 -1.72 -5.03
CA GLU A 81 8.99 -0.65 -5.28
C GLU A 81 8.38 0.70 -4.95
N PHE A 82 8.91 1.38 -3.93
CA PHE A 82 8.44 2.68 -3.48
C PHE A 82 9.30 3.77 -4.11
N GLY A 83 8.65 4.68 -4.83
CA GLY A 83 9.16 6.01 -5.12
C GLY A 83 8.60 7.02 -4.12
N SER A 84 9.45 7.90 -3.59
CA SER A 84 9.01 9.01 -2.75
C SER A 84 9.02 10.32 -3.54
N TRP A 85 8.07 11.21 -3.25
CA TRP A 85 8.07 12.54 -3.85
C TRP A 85 9.11 13.43 -3.18
N SER A 86 10.03 14.00 -3.96
CA SER A 86 11.07 14.91 -3.46
C SER A 86 10.58 16.35 -3.37
N SER A 87 11.19 17.14 -2.47
CA SER A 87 10.90 18.57 -2.34
C SER A 87 11.30 19.39 -3.57
N GLY A 88 12.30 18.94 -4.34
CA GLY A 88 12.73 19.55 -5.60
C GLY A 88 11.80 19.29 -6.79
N GLY A 89 10.72 18.52 -6.58
CA GLY A 89 9.81 18.12 -7.65
C GLY A 89 10.31 16.87 -8.37
N GLY A 90 9.50 15.81 -8.36
CA GLY A 90 9.81 14.55 -9.01
C GLY A 90 9.88 13.36 -8.06
N TRP A 91 9.78 12.16 -8.64
CA TRP A 91 9.85 10.90 -7.94
C TRP A 91 11.30 10.48 -7.74
N LYS A 92 11.70 10.29 -6.48
CA LYS A 92 12.93 9.58 -6.14
C LYS A 92 12.62 8.09 -6.12
N GLU A 93 13.09 7.39 -7.13
CA GLU A 93 12.90 5.95 -7.29
C GLU A 93 13.60 5.15 -6.18
N ASN A 94 13.10 3.93 -5.93
CA ASN A 94 13.71 2.96 -5.01
C ASN A 94 13.98 3.50 -3.60
N ALA A 95 13.12 4.39 -3.10
CA ALA A 95 13.16 4.84 -1.72
C ALA A 95 13.04 3.65 -0.75
N PHE A 96 12.20 2.66 -1.10
CA PHE A 96 12.15 1.36 -0.46
C PHE A 96 11.86 0.28 -1.49
N ILE A 97 12.46 -0.90 -1.32
CA ILE A 97 12.09 -2.10 -2.08
C ILE A 97 11.82 -3.21 -1.07
N MET A 98 10.60 -3.71 -1.05
CA MET A 98 10.22 -4.87 -0.24
C MET A 98 9.99 -6.06 -1.15
N LYS A 99 10.57 -7.21 -0.79
CA LYS A 99 10.40 -8.47 -1.51
C LYS A 99 9.77 -9.48 -0.56
N PHE A 100 8.74 -10.15 -1.04
CA PHE A 100 8.02 -11.16 -0.30
C PHE A 100 7.92 -12.43 -1.13
N GLN A 101 8.17 -13.55 -0.49
CA GLN A 101 7.91 -14.87 -1.07
C GLN A 101 6.54 -15.35 -0.60
N ARG A 102 5.97 -16.35 -1.27
CA ARG A 102 4.69 -16.95 -0.90
C ARG A 102 3.57 -15.91 -0.88
N LEU A 103 3.12 -15.52 -2.07
CA LEU A 103 2.17 -14.43 -2.28
C LEU A 103 0.93 -14.50 -1.39
N CYS A 104 0.20 -15.63 -1.38
CA CYS A 104 -1.05 -15.77 -0.63
C CYS A 104 -0.81 -15.64 0.87
N SER A 105 0.17 -16.39 1.38
CA SER A 105 0.54 -16.38 2.80
C SER A 105 0.95 -14.98 3.25
N THR A 106 1.75 -14.28 2.45
CA THR A 106 2.18 -12.90 2.74
C THR A 106 0.99 -11.94 2.80
N LEU A 107 0.09 -11.98 1.81
CA LEU A 107 -1.06 -11.07 1.78
C LEU A 107 -2.01 -11.31 2.95
N ASN A 108 -2.24 -12.58 3.30
CA ASN A 108 -3.06 -12.94 4.45
C ASN A 108 -2.44 -12.47 5.79
N ASN A 109 -1.11 -12.45 5.90
CA ASN A 109 -0.43 -12.00 7.11
C ASN A 109 -0.33 -10.47 7.20
N LEU A 110 -0.01 -9.79 6.10
CA LEU A 110 0.29 -8.35 6.10
C LEU A 110 -0.96 -7.47 5.94
N ALA A 111 -1.97 -7.96 5.23
CA ALA A 111 -3.15 -7.17 4.86
C ALA A 111 -4.44 -8.02 4.79
N PRO A 112 -4.77 -8.83 5.81
CA PRO A 112 -5.92 -9.74 5.77
C PRO A 112 -7.25 -9.03 5.52
N ARG A 113 -7.44 -7.83 6.11
CA ARG A 113 -8.67 -7.04 5.93
C ARG A 113 -8.80 -6.51 4.51
N THR A 114 -7.70 -5.98 3.96
CA THR A 114 -7.64 -5.51 2.58
C THR A 114 -7.96 -6.64 1.61
N LEU A 115 -7.41 -7.84 1.86
CA LEU A 115 -7.66 -9.03 1.06
C LEU A 115 -9.14 -9.44 1.11
N GLN A 116 -9.73 -9.53 2.30
CA GLN A 116 -11.16 -9.86 2.45
C GLN A 116 -12.08 -8.82 1.81
N ALA A 117 -11.73 -7.54 1.89
CA ALA A 117 -12.51 -6.47 1.24
C ALA A 117 -12.40 -6.56 -0.29
N LEU A 118 -11.22 -6.89 -0.81
CA LEU A 118 -11.00 -7.13 -2.23
C LEU A 118 -11.86 -8.31 -2.70
N GLU A 119 -11.84 -9.43 -1.98
CA GLU A 119 -12.66 -10.60 -2.30
C GLU A 119 -14.15 -10.28 -2.36
N ARG A 120 -14.67 -9.51 -1.39
CA ARG A 120 -16.08 -9.06 -1.38
C ARG A 120 -16.43 -8.15 -2.55
N SER A 121 -15.46 -7.41 -3.09
CA SER A 121 -15.65 -6.46 -4.19
C SER A 121 -15.64 -7.12 -5.58
N LEU A 122 -15.27 -8.39 -5.70
CA LEU A 122 -15.26 -9.10 -6.97
C LEU A 122 -16.69 -9.49 -7.37
N SER A 123 -17.24 -8.88 -8.44
CA SER A 123 -18.69 -8.91 -8.70
C SER A 123 -19.16 -9.90 -9.77
N ASN A 124 -18.30 -10.68 -10.41
CA ASN A 124 -18.74 -11.60 -11.46
C ASN A 124 -18.01 -12.92 -11.43
N SER A 125 -18.41 -13.74 -10.47
CA SER A 125 -18.14 -15.14 -10.51
C SER A 125 -19.26 -15.88 -9.81
N LYS A 126 -20.38 -16.07 -10.52
CA LYS A 126 -21.43 -17.03 -10.17
C LYS A 126 -20.91 -18.49 -10.05
N LYS A 127 -19.59 -18.72 -10.10
CA LYS A 127 -18.85 -19.96 -9.86
C LYS A 127 -17.59 -19.83 -8.98
N VAL A 128 -17.23 -18.65 -8.49
CA VAL A 128 -16.04 -18.50 -7.64
C VAL A 128 -16.56 -18.20 -6.24
N SER A 129 -16.46 -19.23 -5.39
CA SER A 129 -16.35 -19.11 -3.94
C SER A 129 -15.52 -17.86 -3.60
N PRO A 130 -15.76 -17.13 -2.48
CA PRO A 130 -14.90 -16.01 -2.07
C PRO A 130 -13.44 -16.37 -2.39
N ALA A 131 -12.83 -15.64 -3.30
CA ALA A 131 -11.60 -16.05 -3.97
C ALA A 131 -10.43 -15.93 -3.00
N THR A 132 -10.42 -16.80 -1.99
CA THR A 132 -9.29 -17.03 -1.12
C THR A 132 -8.17 -17.45 -2.04
N CYS A 133 -7.11 -16.66 -2.06
CA CYS A 133 -5.88 -16.98 -2.78
C CYS A 133 -5.58 -18.48 -2.58
N PRO A 134 -5.46 -19.28 -3.66
CA PRO A 134 -4.94 -18.90 -4.97
C PRO A 134 -5.95 -18.31 -5.98
N TRP A 135 -5.50 -17.37 -6.80
CA TRP A 135 -6.26 -16.82 -7.92
C TRP A 135 -5.93 -17.55 -9.22
N ASN A 136 -6.96 -17.92 -9.98
CA ASN A 136 -6.81 -18.65 -11.23
C ASN A 136 -6.66 -17.67 -12.42
N PRO A 137 -6.18 -18.15 -13.57
CA PRO A 137 -6.20 -17.36 -14.80
C PRO A 137 -7.64 -17.03 -15.23
N GLU A 138 -8.06 -15.79 -15.01
CA GLU A 138 -9.39 -15.28 -15.40
C GLU A 138 -9.36 -13.75 -15.51
N THR A 139 -10.40 -13.18 -16.11
CA THR A 139 -10.65 -11.74 -16.03
C THR A 139 -11.51 -11.45 -14.80
N TYR A 140 -10.94 -10.67 -13.89
CA TYR A 140 -11.57 -10.27 -12.66
C TYR A 140 -12.11 -8.85 -12.78
N GLN A 141 -13.34 -8.68 -12.29
CA GLN A 141 -14.01 -7.38 -12.21
C GLN A 141 -14.20 -7.01 -10.74
N ILE A 142 -13.47 -5.98 -10.31
CA ILE A 142 -13.67 -5.32 -9.03
C ILE A 142 -14.75 -4.26 -9.20
N THR A 143 -15.77 -4.30 -8.34
CA THR A 143 -16.73 -3.22 -8.20
C THR A 143 -16.82 -2.76 -6.76
N ASN A 144 -16.91 -1.44 -6.57
CA ASN A 144 -17.21 -0.84 -5.28
C ASN A 144 -16.19 -1.15 -4.16
N PHE A 145 -14.90 -1.29 -4.50
CA PHE A 145 -13.85 -1.46 -3.49
C PHE A 145 -13.50 -0.11 -2.85
N SER A 146 -13.74 0.05 -1.55
CA SER A 146 -13.38 1.27 -0.82
C SER A 146 -11.88 1.33 -0.54
N THR A 147 -11.23 2.47 -0.83
CA THR A 147 -9.82 2.69 -0.51
C THR A 147 -9.52 2.73 0.99
N LEU A 148 -10.53 2.96 1.84
CA LEU A 148 -10.35 2.92 3.30
C LEU A 148 -10.13 1.50 3.83
N GLU A 149 -10.53 0.49 3.07
CA GLU A 149 -10.29 -0.93 3.38
C GLU A 149 -8.82 -1.32 3.22
N VAL A 150 -8.02 -0.47 2.54
CA VAL A 150 -6.57 -0.66 2.45
C VAL A 150 -5.94 -0.35 3.80
N LYS A 151 -5.73 -1.41 4.58
CA LYS A 151 -4.96 -1.40 5.83
C LYS A 151 -3.71 -2.22 5.63
N SER A 152 -2.57 -1.62 5.96
CA SER A 152 -1.28 -2.29 5.94
C SER A 152 -0.63 -2.20 7.32
N THR A 153 0.00 -3.30 7.73
CA THR A 153 0.76 -3.40 8.98
C THR A 153 2.23 -2.98 8.79
N ILE A 154 2.57 -2.24 7.72
CA ILE A 154 3.94 -1.77 7.51
C ILE A 154 4.32 -0.84 8.69
N PRO A 155 5.33 -1.17 9.51
CA PRO A 155 5.45 -0.58 10.84
C PRO A 155 5.84 0.91 10.84
N ALA A 156 6.54 1.40 9.82
CA ALA A 156 6.91 2.81 9.73
C ALA A 156 7.13 3.23 8.26
N LEU A 157 6.34 4.20 7.81
CA LEU A 157 6.60 4.95 6.58
C LEU A 157 6.80 6.42 6.96
N PHE A 158 7.73 7.09 6.28
CA PHE A 158 7.84 8.54 6.38
C PHE A 158 6.55 9.19 5.88
N TYR A 159 6.25 10.40 6.35
CA TYR A 159 5.12 11.18 5.83
C TYR A 159 5.44 11.69 4.42
N GLY A 160 4.44 11.69 3.54
CA GLY A 160 4.61 12.20 2.18
C GLY A 160 3.79 11.47 1.13
N LYS A 161 4.15 11.69 -0.14
CA LYS A 161 3.54 11.04 -1.30
C LYS A 161 4.41 9.90 -1.78
N TRP A 162 3.76 8.80 -2.13
CA TRP A 162 4.35 7.54 -2.52
C TRP A 162 3.81 7.11 -3.88
N ARG A 163 4.69 6.55 -4.70
CA ARG A 163 4.36 5.80 -5.90
C ARG A 163 4.86 4.39 -5.72
N ILE A 164 3.97 3.42 -5.69
CA ILE A 164 4.27 2.04 -5.35
C ILE A 164 4.02 1.19 -6.60
N ASN A 165 5.05 0.53 -7.13
CA ASN A 165 4.86 -0.54 -8.11
C ASN A 165 4.71 -1.85 -7.34
N LEU A 166 3.55 -2.48 -7.45
CA LEU A 166 3.32 -3.84 -6.99
C LEU A 166 3.52 -4.78 -8.17
N ILE A 167 4.57 -5.59 -8.10
CA ILE A 167 4.95 -6.53 -9.14
C ILE A 167 4.86 -7.93 -8.56
N ILE A 168 4.04 -8.78 -9.17
CA ILE A 168 3.98 -10.21 -8.88
C ILE A 168 4.76 -10.92 -9.97
N PHE A 169 5.63 -11.85 -9.60
CA PHE A 169 6.52 -12.53 -10.54
C PHE A 169 6.75 -13.99 -10.13
N ASN A 170 7.10 -14.80 -11.12
CA ASN A 170 7.56 -16.16 -10.89
C ASN A 170 9.01 -16.12 -10.42
N PRO A 171 9.34 -16.63 -9.21
CA PRO A 171 10.69 -16.52 -8.66
C PRO A 171 11.72 -17.37 -9.43
N LYS A 172 11.30 -18.40 -10.18
CA LYS A 172 12.22 -19.25 -10.97
C LYS A 172 12.58 -18.62 -12.31
N THR A 173 11.58 -18.14 -13.05
CA THR A 173 11.77 -17.57 -14.40
C THR A 173 12.01 -16.06 -14.39
N GLN A 174 11.74 -15.38 -13.27
CA GLN A 174 11.76 -13.92 -13.12
C GLN A 174 10.76 -13.18 -14.03
N VAL A 175 9.84 -13.90 -14.67
CA VAL A 175 8.78 -13.31 -15.50
C VAL A 175 7.71 -12.69 -14.61
N ALA A 176 7.27 -11.47 -14.97
CA ALA A 176 6.17 -10.81 -14.29
C ALA A 176 4.84 -11.49 -14.62
N LEU A 177 4.00 -11.68 -13.62
CA LEU A 177 2.68 -12.31 -13.71
C LEU A 177 1.54 -11.30 -13.55
N ALA A 178 1.80 -10.19 -12.85
CA ALA A 178 0.91 -9.05 -12.74
C ALA A 178 1.69 -7.80 -12.33
N CYS A 179 1.18 -6.62 -12.69
CA CYS A 179 1.78 -5.35 -12.29
C CYS A 179 0.72 -4.27 -12.08
N PHE A 180 0.78 -3.61 -10.92
CA PHE A 180 -0.09 -2.49 -10.57
C PHE A 180 0.73 -1.33 -10.04
N ARG A 181 0.28 -0.11 -10.32
CA ARG A 181 0.86 1.11 -9.74
C ARG A 181 -0.15 1.81 -8.85
N VAL A 182 0.31 2.16 -7.65
CA VAL A 182 -0.48 2.82 -6.61
C VAL A 182 0.14 4.16 -6.30
N TYR A 183 -0.68 5.20 -6.25
CA TYR A 183 -0.29 6.47 -5.66
C TYR A 183 -0.98 6.58 -4.31
N ALA A 184 -0.19 6.80 -3.28
CA ALA A 184 -0.65 6.88 -1.91
C ALA A 184 0.01 8.05 -1.20
N ARG A 185 -0.63 8.51 -0.13
CA ARG A 185 -0.05 9.50 0.77
C ARG A 185 -0.18 9.05 2.21
N THR A 186 0.88 9.30 2.98
CA THR A 186 0.95 9.06 4.41
C THR A 186 0.91 10.39 5.13
N THR A 187 -0.04 10.57 6.05
CA THR A 187 -0.16 11.77 6.88
C THR A 187 -0.03 11.41 8.35
N PRO A 188 0.51 12.30 9.21
CA PRO A 188 0.50 12.07 10.65
C PRO A 188 -0.91 11.81 11.17
N LYS A 189 -1.06 10.82 12.06
CA LYS A 189 -2.27 10.72 12.86
C LYS A 189 -2.23 11.84 13.88
N MET A 190 -3.18 12.77 13.81
CA MET A 190 -3.30 13.78 14.84
C MET A 190 -3.67 13.08 16.17
N PRO A 191 -2.95 13.32 17.27
CA PRO A 191 -3.38 12.80 18.56
C PRO A 191 -4.75 13.41 18.88
N PHE A 192 -5.68 12.58 19.37
CA PHE A 192 -6.94 13.07 19.90
C PHE A 192 -6.64 14.06 21.03
N VAL A 193 -6.86 15.35 20.80
CA VAL A 193 -6.89 16.33 21.88
C VAL A 193 -8.15 16.02 22.68
N LYS A 194 -8.00 15.34 23.82
CA LYS A 194 -9.07 15.33 24.83
C LYS A 194 -9.21 16.77 25.30
N THR A 195 -10.21 17.48 24.80
CA THR A 195 -10.73 18.66 25.50
C THR A 195 -11.32 18.15 26.81
N SER A 196 -10.64 18.44 27.92
CA SER A 196 -11.23 18.30 29.25
C SER A 196 -12.41 19.28 29.32
N ASN A 197 -13.62 18.74 29.37
CA ASN A 197 -14.78 19.48 29.87
C ASN A 197 -14.69 19.55 31.40
#